data_AF-A0A314YZ31-F1
#
_entry.id   AF-A0A314YZ31-F1
#
_cell.length_a   1.000
_cell.length_b   1.000
_cell.length_c   1.000
_cell.angle_alpha   90.00
_cell.angle_beta   90.00
_cell.angle_gamma   90.00
#
_symmetry.space_group_name_H-M   'P 1'
#
loop_
_entity.id
_entity.type
_entity.pdbx_description
1 polymer ?
#
loop_
_entity_poly.entity_id
_entity_poly.type
_entity_poly.pdbx_seq_one_letter_code
_entity_poly.pdbx_strand_id
1 'polypeptide(L)'
;MRHPKAMKKVQKELEDVVGLGRMVEESDLGKLDYLSMVVKETMRLHPVAPLLVPHAATEDCTVNGYHIPKKSRVIINAWAIGRDPSAWTDAEEFIPERFEGSDVDVRGNHFQLIPFGSGRRRCPGMQLALIVVQLMLAQLVHCFDWELPNNMLPEELDMSEVLDDAGGSAKAPSLKEFKKSKLKSSSSSGDPIIVSYFPVIPIAFDCDCDSFAACKQKQVLNLSMTTICLAEEYGGELQEPTTLSLSMLGKYEAKSVCIGMKELGLAPDCATYNTMINAFCREGDTENAFKLWHEMKCQGLISNSITCDLLLRGLCDKNEIEKALDVLDGMLAVGFLLTSFTHRILLNAASKSGRADTILQMHHKLVSMGLNLTRDVYNNLITILCRLGMTRKATSVLKEILDWRRISSRY
;
A
#
# COMPACT_ATOMS: atom_id res chain seq x y z
N MET A 1 7.01 20.18 -15.99
CA MET A 1 8.02 21.28 -16.09
C MET A 1 8.86 21.19 -17.35
N ARG A 2 9.53 20.06 -17.67
CA ARG A 2 10.25 19.86 -18.95
C ARG A 2 9.39 20.04 -20.21
N HIS A 3 8.10 19.73 -20.13
CA HIS A 3 7.13 19.89 -21.22
C HIS A 3 6.06 20.95 -20.86
N PRO A 4 6.36 22.26 -20.95
CA PRO A 4 5.44 23.33 -20.53
C PRO A 4 4.16 23.39 -21.38
N LYS A 5 4.22 22.97 -22.65
CA LYS A 5 3.02 22.90 -23.53
C LYS A 5 2.01 21.87 -23.02
N ALA A 6 2.46 20.66 -22.67
CA ALA A 6 1.60 19.62 -22.09
C ALA A 6 1.03 20.05 -20.73
N MET A 7 1.87 20.66 -19.87
CA MET A 7 1.43 21.20 -18.59
C MET A 7 0.30 22.23 -18.74
N LYS A 8 0.42 23.17 -19.69
CA LYS A 8 -0.64 24.16 -19.97
C LYS A 8 -1.93 23.52 -20.48
N LYS A 9 -1.85 22.46 -21.28
CA LYS A 9 -3.02 21.71 -21.74
C LYS A 9 -3.74 21.03 -20.57
N VAL A 10 -3.00 20.38 -19.65
CA VAL A 10 -3.57 19.82 -18.41
C VAL A 10 -4.20 20.92 -17.54
N GLN A 11 -3.53 22.06 -17.37
CA GLN A 11 -4.09 23.19 -16.60
C GLN A 11 -5.41 23.69 -17.20
N LYS A 12 -5.47 23.82 -18.54
CA LYS A 12 -6.68 24.23 -19.23
C LYS A 12 -7.81 23.21 -19.06
N GLU A 13 -7.52 21.93 -19.25
CA GLU A 13 -8.50 20.86 -19.03
C GLU A 13 -9.05 20.88 -17.59
N LEU A 14 -8.18 21.05 -16.60
CA LEU A 14 -8.58 21.16 -15.20
C LEU A 14 -9.44 22.41 -14.95
N GLU A 15 -9.11 23.54 -15.56
CA GLU A 15 -9.93 24.75 -15.47
C GLU A 15 -11.31 24.57 -16.11
N ASP A 16 -11.37 23.92 -17.28
CA ASP A 16 -12.61 23.67 -18.02
C ASP A 16 -13.53 22.66 -17.29
N VAL A 17 -12.96 21.63 -16.63
CA VAL A 17 -13.72 20.55 -15.97
C VAL A 17 -14.03 20.85 -14.50
N VAL A 18 -13.05 21.38 -13.74
CA VAL A 18 -13.14 21.56 -12.29
C VAL A 18 -13.44 23.02 -11.93
N GLY A 19 -12.91 23.97 -12.71
CA GLY A 19 -12.90 25.39 -12.38
C GLY A 19 -11.86 25.75 -11.32
N LEU A 20 -11.66 27.05 -11.06
CA LEU A 20 -10.66 27.53 -10.08
C LEU A 20 -11.21 27.71 -8.65
N GLY A 21 -12.51 27.47 -8.45
CA GLY A 21 -13.20 27.74 -7.17
C GLY A 21 -13.20 26.58 -6.17
N ARG A 22 -12.71 25.40 -6.55
CA ARG A 22 -12.67 24.20 -5.69
C ARG A 22 -11.48 23.31 -6.05
N MET A 23 -11.12 22.39 -5.15
CA MET A 23 -10.08 21.39 -5.37
C MET A 23 -10.57 20.26 -6.28
N VAL A 24 -9.63 19.55 -6.91
CA VAL A 24 -9.92 18.37 -7.73
C VAL A 24 -10.39 17.20 -6.85
N GLU A 25 -11.46 16.52 -7.25
CA GLU A 25 -11.99 15.33 -6.56
C GLU A 25 -11.82 14.07 -7.41
N GLU A 26 -11.91 12.88 -6.80
CA GLU A 26 -11.80 11.60 -7.51
C GLU A 26 -12.86 11.46 -8.62
N SER A 27 -14.07 11.99 -8.37
CA SER A 27 -15.18 11.96 -9.31
C SER A 27 -14.92 12.75 -10.60
N ASP A 28 -13.95 13.68 -10.59
CA ASP A 28 -13.55 14.47 -11.75
C ASP A 28 -12.62 13.70 -12.70
N LEU A 29 -11.86 12.72 -12.19
CA LEU A 29 -10.80 12.04 -12.95
C LEU A 29 -11.29 11.41 -14.25
N GLY A 30 -12.52 10.89 -14.26
CA GLY A 30 -13.13 10.26 -15.44
C GLY A 30 -13.39 11.23 -16.60
N LYS A 31 -13.23 12.54 -16.40
CA LYS A 31 -13.40 13.60 -17.40
C LYS A 31 -12.07 14.28 -17.80
N LEU A 32 -10.96 13.89 -17.18
CA LEU A 32 -9.63 14.47 -17.38
C LEU A 32 -8.82 13.60 -18.36
N ASP A 33 -9.24 13.59 -19.61
CA ASP A 33 -8.69 12.71 -20.65
C ASP A 33 -7.22 13.04 -20.96
N TYR A 34 -6.88 14.33 -21.09
CA TYR A 34 -5.52 14.76 -21.37
C TYR A 34 -4.58 14.51 -20.20
N LEU A 35 -5.03 14.71 -18.96
CA LEU A 35 -4.30 14.26 -17.77
C LEU A 35 -4.03 12.75 -17.81
N SER A 36 -5.03 11.95 -18.16
CA SER A 36 -4.88 10.49 -18.29
C SER A 36 -3.82 10.12 -19.35
N MET A 37 -3.83 10.80 -20.50
CA MET A 37 -2.81 10.63 -21.54
C MET A 37 -1.41 11.01 -21.05
N VAL A 38 -1.27 12.12 -20.31
CA VAL A 38 -0.01 12.54 -19.69
C VAL A 38 0.50 11.49 -18.71
N VAL A 39 -0.37 10.89 -17.90
CA VAL A 39 0.03 9.83 -16.96
C VAL A 39 0.48 8.57 -17.69
N LYS A 40 -0.25 8.14 -18.74
CA LYS A 40 0.16 6.99 -19.56
C LYS A 40 1.52 7.21 -20.21
N GLU A 41 1.75 8.39 -20.79
CA GLU A 41 3.02 8.72 -21.44
C GLU A 41 4.16 8.83 -20.44
N THR A 42 3.89 9.37 -19.25
CA THR A 42 4.85 9.39 -18.15
C THR A 42 5.22 7.97 -17.74
N MET A 43 4.27 7.06 -17.58
CA MET A 43 4.55 5.66 -17.23
C MET A 43 5.26 4.87 -18.34
N ARG A 44 5.12 5.29 -19.60
CA ARG A 44 5.84 4.71 -20.74
C ARG A 44 7.33 5.04 -20.69
N LEU A 45 7.67 6.31 -20.50
CA LEU A 45 9.06 6.78 -20.46
C LEU A 45 9.70 6.61 -19.09
N HIS A 46 8.92 6.71 -18.02
CA HIS A 46 9.40 6.70 -16.64
C HIS A 46 8.61 5.71 -15.80
N PRO A 47 8.65 4.40 -16.13
CA PRO A 47 7.98 3.38 -15.34
C PRO A 47 8.58 3.32 -13.93
N VAL A 48 7.73 3.32 -12.90
CA VAL A 48 8.16 3.19 -11.49
C VAL A 48 8.98 1.92 -11.27
N ALA A 49 8.68 0.84 -12.00
CA ALA A 49 9.45 -0.39 -12.04
C ALA A 49 9.99 -0.63 -13.46
N PRO A 50 11.22 -0.18 -13.79
CA PRO A 50 11.86 -0.41 -15.08
C PRO A 50 12.00 -1.90 -15.44
N LEU A 51 12.26 -2.72 -14.43
CA LEU A 51 12.28 -4.18 -14.49
C LEU A 51 11.12 -4.72 -13.65
N LEU A 52 10.20 -5.44 -14.28
CA LEU A 52 9.04 -6.01 -13.58
C LEU A 52 9.44 -7.17 -12.67
N VAL A 53 8.53 -7.53 -11.76
CA VAL A 53 8.73 -8.61 -10.79
C VAL A 53 9.16 -9.89 -11.52
N PRO A 54 10.24 -10.54 -11.09
CA PRO A 54 10.71 -11.75 -11.75
C PRO A 54 9.69 -12.88 -11.69
N HIS A 55 9.56 -13.58 -12.82
CA HIS A 55 8.78 -14.80 -12.95
C HIS A 55 9.72 -16.00 -13.12
N ALA A 56 9.20 -17.20 -12.87
CA ALA A 56 9.92 -18.45 -13.13
C ALA A 56 9.17 -19.25 -14.21
N ALA A 57 9.89 -19.76 -15.19
CA ALA A 57 9.34 -20.68 -16.18
C ALA A 57 8.83 -21.95 -15.49
N THR A 58 7.57 -22.34 -15.71
CA THR A 58 6.95 -23.52 -15.08
C THR A 58 7.39 -24.82 -15.74
N GLU A 59 7.80 -24.74 -16.99
CA GLU A 59 8.27 -25.82 -17.85
C GLU A 59 9.28 -25.29 -18.86
N ASP A 60 9.93 -26.20 -19.58
CA ASP A 60 10.80 -25.87 -20.69
C ASP A 60 9.96 -25.28 -21.82
N CYS A 61 10.32 -24.12 -22.33
CA CYS A 61 9.61 -23.48 -23.45
C CYS A 61 10.57 -22.84 -24.44
N THR A 62 10.05 -22.43 -25.60
CA THR A 62 10.82 -21.69 -26.61
C THR A 62 10.10 -20.39 -26.94
N VAL A 63 10.78 -19.25 -26.83
CA VAL A 63 10.23 -17.93 -27.15
C VAL A 63 11.12 -17.28 -28.19
N ASN A 64 10.56 -16.92 -29.35
CA ASN A 64 11.29 -16.33 -30.47
C ASN A 64 12.57 -17.12 -30.86
N GLY A 65 12.51 -18.45 -30.82
CA GLY A 65 13.63 -19.33 -31.12
C GLY A 65 14.64 -19.54 -29.98
N TYR A 66 14.48 -18.85 -28.86
CA TYR A 66 15.30 -19.04 -27.66
C TYR A 66 14.69 -20.10 -26.75
N HIS A 67 15.46 -21.14 -26.44
CA HIS A 67 15.07 -22.15 -25.46
C HIS A 67 15.22 -21.60 -24.04
N ILE A 68 14.14 -21.67 -23.26
CA ILE A 68 14.05 -21.22 -21.87
C ILE A 68 13.77 -22.46 -21.01
N PRO A 69 14.77 -22.96 -20.25
CA PRO A 69 14.58 -24.09 -19.36
C PRO A 69 13.59 -23.80 -18.23
N LYS A 70 12.93 -24.85 -17.73
CA LYS A 70 12.11 -24.83 -16.52
C LYS A 70 12.91 -24.21 -15.36
N LYS A 71 12.22 -23.42 -14.53
CA LYS A 71 12.75 -22.62 -13.41
C LYS A 71 13.63 -21.43 -13.81
N SER A 72 13.85 -21.15 -15.10
CA SER A 72 14.56 -19.93 -15.51
C SER A 72 13.84 -18.69 -14.99
N ARG A 73 14.60 -17.75 -14.41
CA ARG A 73 14.09 -16.46 -13.94
C ARG A 73 13.93 -15.53 -15.14
N VAL A 74 12.69 -15.17 -15.44
CA VAL A 74 12.31 -14.25 -16.52
C VAL A 74 11.99 -12.88 -15.91
N ILE A 75 12.65 -11.85 -16.39
CA ILE A 75 12.45 -10.46 -15.96
C ILE A 75 12.03 -9.66 -17.19
N ILE A 76 10.89 -8.97 -17.10
CA ILE A 76 10.37 -8.16 -18.19
C ILE A 76 10.90 -6.74 -18.05
N ASN A 77 11.59 -6.27 -19.09
CA ASN A 77 12.14 -4.92 -19.13
C ASN A 77 11.09 -3.94 -19.66
N ALA A 78 10.24 -3.43 -18.78
CA ALA A 78 9.19 -2.47 -19.13
C ALA A 78 9.78 -1.16 -19.66
N TRP A 79 10.96 -0.75 -19.16
CA TRP A 79 11.66 0.44 -19.65
C TRP A 79 12.05 0.34 -21.12
N ALA A 80 12.58 -0.81 -21.54
CA ALA A 80 12.94 -1.06 -22.94
C ALA A 80 11.70 -1.16 -23.84
N ILE A 81 10.65 -1.86 -23.37
CA ILE A 81 9.36 -1.97 -24.09
C ILE A 81 8.75 -0.58 -24.35
N GLY A 82 8.77 0.29 -23.34
CA GLY A 82 8.26 1.66 -23.46
C GLY A 82 9.01 2.48 -24.51
N ARG A 83 10.25 2.12 -24.85
CA ARG A 83 11.14 2.82 -25.80
C ARG A 83 11.38 2.08 -27.10
N ASP A 84 10.69 0.97 -27.34
CA ASP A 84 10.90 0.16 -28.54
C ASP A 84 10.42 0.93 -29.80
N PRO A 85 11.31 1.28 -30.75
CA PRO A 85 10.92 2.00 -31.96
C PRO A 85 10.02 1.20 -32.90
N SER A 86 9.94 -0.12 -32.72
CA SER A 86 9.00 -0.97 -33.47
C SER A 86 7.56 -0.83 -32.97
N ALA A 87 7.38 -0.42 -31.71
CA ALA A 87 6.08 -0.21 -31.08
C ALA A 87 5.68 1.27 -31.00
N TRP A 88 6.65 2.19 -30.96
CA TRP A 88 6.42 3.61 -30.74
C TRP A 88 7.17 4.49 -31.75
N THR A 89 6.43 5.32 -32.49
CA THR A 89 7.03 6.41 -33.29
C THR A 89 7.58 7.49 -32.35
N ASP A 90 8.80 7.96 -32.63
CA ASP A 90 9.55 8.88 -31.78
C ASP A 90 9.60 8.37 -30.33
N ALA A 91 10.13 7.14 -30.16
CA ALA A 91 10.00 6.37 -28.92
C ALA A 91 10.64 7.03 -27.69
N GLU A 92 11.61 7.94 -27.85
CA GLU A 92 12.22 8.66 -26.73
C GLU A 92 11.50 9.97 -26.39
N GLU A 93 10.59 10.43 -27.26
CA GLU A 93 9.90 11.71 -27.10
C GLU A 93 8.63 11.58 -26.26
N PHE A 94 8.40 12.55 -25.37
CA PHE A 94 7.20 12.65 -24.55
C PHE A 94 6.06 13.31 -25.35
N ILE A 95 5.13 12.48 -25.84
CA ILE A 95 4.01 12.87 -26.70
C ILE A 95 2.71 12.27 -26.16
N PRO A 96 2.02 12.91 -25.21
CA PRO A 96 0.74 12.42 -24.67
C PRO A 96 -0.33 12.15 -25.74
N GLU A 97 -0.34 12.95 -26.80
CA GLU A 97 -1.30 12.87 -27.90
C GLU A 97 -1.29 11.52 -28.63
N ARG A 98 -0.25 10.68 -28.46
CA ARG A 98 -0.24 9.32 -29.01
C ARG A 98 -1.34 8.41 -28.45
N PHE A 99 -1.93 8.80 -27.32
CA PHE A 99 -3.04 8.08 -26.68
C PHE A 99 -4.42 8.64 -27.07
N GLU A 100 -4.47 9.72 -27.87
CA GLU A 100 -5.75 10.30 -28.30
C GLU A 100 -6.47 9.33 -29.25
N GLY A 101 -7.69 8.94 -28.88
CA GLY A 101 -8.46 7.92 -29.62
C GLY A 101 -7.84 6.51 -29.64
N SER A 102 -6.81 6.26 -28.81
CA SER A 102 -6.12 4.97 -28.72
C SER A 102 -6.75 4.08 -27.66
N ASP A 103 -6.93 2.79 -27.99
CA ASP A 103 -7.40 1.77 -27.04
C ASP A 103 -6.30 1.30 -26.08
N VAL A 104 -5.04 1.74 -26.27
CA VAL A 104 -3.91 1.33 -25.44
C VAL A 104 -4.14 1.71 -23.98
N ASP A 105 -4.15 0.68 -23.14
CA ASP A 105 -4.34 0.78 -21.70
C ASP A 105 -3.12 0.25 -20.92
N VAL A 106 -3.07 0.56 -19.63
CA VAL A 106 -2.05 0.08 -18.71
C VAL A 106 -2.48 -1.20 -17.96
N ARG A 107 -3.60 -1.82 -18.38
CA ARG A 107 -4.25 -2.93 -17.65
C ARG A 107 -3.64 -4.30 -17.98
N GLY A 108 -2.62 -4.32 -18.82
CA GLY A 108 -1.90 -5.51 -19.25
C GLY A 108 -2.46 -6.16 -20.52
N ASN A 109 -3.40 -5.52 -21.23
CA ASN A 109 -3.94 -6.05 -22.48
C ASN A 109 -3.11 -5.63 -23.71
N HIS A 110 -2.33 -4.55 -23.58
CA HIS A 110 -1.51 -3.99 -24.64
C HIS A 110 -0.03 -4.06 -24.26
N PHE A 111 0.70 -5.02 -24.82
CA PHE A 111 2.07 -5.33 -24.35
C PHE A 111 3.08 -4.22 -24.61
N GLN A 112 2.80 -3.28 -25.51
CA GLN A 112 3.60 -2.07 -25.71
C GLN A 112 3.60 -1.12 -24.49
N LEU A 113 2.62 -1.25 -23.57
CA LEU A 113 2.52 -0.44 -22.34
C LEU A 113 2.06 -1.29 -21.14
N ILE A 114 3.02 -1.77 -20.35
CA ILE A 114 2.75 -2.65 -19.19
C ILE A 114 3.43 -2.20 -17.89
N PRO A 115 3.23 -0.94 -17.44
CA PRO A 115 3.85 -0.43 -16.21
C PRO A 115 3.39 -1.18 -14.95
N PHE A 116 2.27 -1.89 -15.02
CA PHE A 116 1.71 -2.72 -13.95
C PHE A 116 1.79 -4.22 -14.24
N GLY A 117 2.56 -4.63 -15.25
CA GLY A 117 2.61 -6.00 -15.73
C GLY A 117 1.33 -6.46 -16.43
N SER A 118 1.22 -7.76 -16.65
CA SER A 118 0.09 -8.37 -17.38
C SER A 118 -0.31 -9.73 -16.79
N GLY A 119 -1.50 -10.20 -17.17
CA GLY A 119 -2.04 -11.51 -16.81
C GLY A 119 -2.41 -11.65 -15.34
N ARG A 120 -2.41 -12.90 -14.85
CA ARG A 120 -2.83 -13.26 -13.47
C ARG A 120 -1.94 -12.65 -12.37
N ARG A 121 -0.76 -12.15 -12.73
CA ARG A 121 0.21 -11.56 -11.80
C ARG A 121 0.39 -10.06 -12.01
N ARG A 122 -0.52 -9.41 -12.74
CA ARG A 122 -0.55 -7.94 -12.84
C ARG A 122 -0.72 -7.30 -11.47
N CYS A 123 -0.21 -6.07 -11.32
CA CYS A 123 -0.18 -5.36 -10.07
C CYS A 123 -1.58 -5.26 -9.43
N PRO A 124 -1.79 -5.79 -8.22
CA PRO A 124 -3.08 -5.67 -7.53
C PRO A 124 -3.38 -4.22 -7.11
N GLY A 125 -2.35 -3.38 -6.94
CA GLY A 125 -2.48 -1.97 -6.56
C GLY A 125 -2.68 -0.99 -7.73
N MET A 126 -2.81 -1.47 -8.97
CA MET A 126 -2.87 -0.62 -10.17
C MET A 126 -3.97 0.46 -10.09
N GLN A 127 -5.18 0.08 -9.68
CA GLN A 127 -6.31 1.02 -9.64
C GLN A 127 -6.07 2.15 -8.63
N LEU A 128 -5.59 1.80 -7.43
CA LEU A 128 -5.23 2.79 -6.42
C LEU A 128 -4.09 3.69 -6.90
N ALA A 129 -3.05 3.11 -7.51
CA ALA A 129 -1.92 3.87 -8.03
C ALA A 129 -2.35 4.89 -9.10
N LEU A 130 -3.24 4.49 -10.02
CA LEU A 130 -3.76 5.39 -11.05
C LEU A 130 -4.55 6.55 -10.45
N ILE A 131 -5.44 6.27 -9.50
CA ILE A 131 -6.22 7.30 -8.79
C ILE A 131 -5.28 8.28 -8.07
N VAL A 132 -4.34 7.77 -7.28
CA VAL A 132 -3.42 8.59 -6.48
C VAL A 132 -2.52 9.44 -7.38
N VAL A 133 -1.91 8.85 -8.41
CA VAL A 133 -1.01 9.59 -9.31
C VAL A 133 -1.78 10.67 -10.08
N GLN A 134 -2.96 10.34 -10.60
CA GLN A 134 -3.79 11.31 -11.32
C GLN A 134 -4.26 12.44 -10.39
N LEU A 135 -4.78 12.13 -9.20
CA LEU A 135 -5.20 13.16 -8.24
C LEU A 135 -4.05 14.04 -7.79
N MET A 136 -2.91 13.45 -7.42
CA MET A 136 -1.75 14.22 -7.00
C MET A 136 -1.28 15.15 -8.11
N LEU A 137 -1.14 14.65 -9.34
CA LEU A 137 -0.71 15.46 -10.46
C LEU A 137 -1.73 16.56 -10.79
N ALA A 138 -3.03 16.22 -10.78
CA ALA A 138 -4.11 17.17 -11.01
C ALA A 138 -4.07 18.31 -9.99
N GLN A 139 -4.00 17.99 -8.69
CA GLN A 139 -3.95 19.00 -7.63
C GLN A 139 -2.70 19.88 -7.74
N LEU A 140 -1.53 19.28 -7.97
CA LEU A 140 -0.29 20.03 -8.10
C LEU A 140 -0.35 21.02 -9.27
N VAL A 141 -0.90 20.60 -10.41
CA VAL A 141 -0.97 21.41 -11.63
C VAL A 141 -2.13 22.43 -11.57
N HIS A 142 -3.21 22.09 -10.87
CA HIS A 142 -4.38 22.95 -10.66
C HIS A 142 -4.08 24.09 -9.69
N CYS A 143 -3.54 23.79 -8.50
CA CYS A 143 -3.40 24.76 -7.41
C CYS A 143 -2.17 25.68 -7.54
N PHE A 144 -1.18 25.28 -8.35
CA PHE A 144 0.10 25.97 -8.41
C PHE A 144 0.52 26.29 -9.84
N ASP A 145 1.16 27.45 -10.00
CA ASP A 145 1.97 27.75 -11.15
C ASP A 145 3.41 27.30 -10.91
N TRP A 146 3.91 26.46 -11.81
CA TRP A 146 5.24 25.88 -11.73
C TRP A 146 6.22 26.64 -12.63
N GLU A 147 7.29 27.14 -12.03
CA GLU A 147 8.38 27.83 -12.73
C GLU A 147 9.72 27.18 -12.36
N LEU A 148 10.62 27.07 -13.33
CA LEU A 148 11.98 26.57 -13.09
C LEU A 148 12.82 27.65 -12.38
N PRO A 149 13.69 27.27 -11.42
CA PRO A 149 14.56 28.21 -10.74
C PRO A 149 15.60 28.79 -11.70
N ASN A 150 16.17 29.95 -11.34
CA ASN A 150 17.36 30.52 -11.97
C ASN A 150 17.30 30.71 -13.50
N ASN A 151 16.10 30.88 -14.07
CA ASN A 151 15.88 30.99 -15.52
C ASN A 151 16.35 29.76 -16.32
N MET A 152 16.43 28.60 -15.67
CA MET A 152 16.74 27.33 -16.31
C MET A 152 15.74 27.04 -17.44
N LEU A 153 16.25 26.61 -18.60
CA LEU A 153 15.41 26.22 -19.71
C LEU A 153 14.80 24.82 -19.45
N PRO A 154 13.58 24.52 -19.94
CA PRO A 154 12.98 23.20 -19.76
C PRO A 154 13.86 22.04 -20.22
N GLU A 155 14.63 22.23 -21.28
CA GLU A 155 15.54 21.24 -21.86
C GLU A 155 16.76 20.95 -20.98
N GLU A 156 17.13 21.87 -20.10
CA GLU A 156 18.24 21.75 -19.15
C GLU A 156 17.85 20.93 -17.90
N LEU A 157 16.56 20.63 -17.72
CA LEU A 157 16.10 19.80 -16.60
C LEU A 157 16.53 18.33 -16.82
N ASP A 158 17.46 17.86 -15.98
CA ASP A 158 17.90 16.47 -15.98
C ASP A 158 16.76 15.55 -15.53
N MET A 159 16.35 14.66 -16.43
CA MET A 159 15.34 13.62 -16.19
C MET A 159 15.96 12.22 -16.26
N SER A 160 17.29 12.10 -16.12
CA SER A 160 17.96 10.81 -16.14
C SER A 160 17.62 9.97 -14.90
N GLU A 161 17.43 8.67 -15.13
CA GLU A 161 17.13 7.70 -14.09
C GLU A 161 18.43 7.06 -13.57
N VAL A 162 18.61 7.02 -12.25
CA VAL A 162 19.76 6.34 -11.64
C VAL A 162 19.30 4.97 -11.14
N LEU A 163 19.87 3.92 -11.73
CA LEU A 163 19.64 2.54 -11.32
C LEU A 163 20.57 2.19 -10.17
N ASP A 164 20.14 2.48 -8.93
CA ASP A 164 20.82 1.97 -7.74
C ASP A 164 20.36 0.52 -7.44
N ASP A 165 21.22 -0.27 -6.78
CA ASP A 165 21.04 -1.70 -6.48
C ASP A 165 19.74 -2.08 -5.73
N ALA A 166 18.97 -1.08 -5.24
CA ALA A 166 17.71 -1.23 -4.52
C ALA A 166 16.44 -1.05 -5.39
N GLY A 167 16.57 -0.94 -6.71
CA GLY A 167 15.47 -0.62 -7.61
C GLY A 167 15.44 0.88 -7.90
N GLY A 168 15.66 1.21 -9.18
CA GLY A 168 15.98 2.55 -9.64
C GLY A 168 15.06 3.64 -9.14
N SER A 169 15.65 4.77 -8.76
CA SER A 169 14.95 6.02 -8.53
C SER A 169 15.52 7.08 -9.47
N ALA A 170 14.65 7.88 -10.09
CA ALA A 170 15.11 9.04 -10.83
C ALA A 170 15.86 9.99 -9.88
N LYS A 171 16.93 10.65 -10.35
CA LYS A 171 17.46 11.82 -9.64
C LYS A 171 16.41 12.92 -9.73
N ALA A 172 15.48 12.95 -8.77
CA ALA A 172 14.57 14.06 -8.63
C ALA A 172 15.37 15.25 -8.04
N PRO A 173 15.39 16.42 -8.69
CA PRO A 173 15.88 17.64 -8.05
C PRO A 173 15.10 17.85 -6.75
N SER A 174 15.77 18.23 -5.67
CA SER A 174 15.08 18.36 -4.39
C SER A 174 14.01 19.45 -4.50
N LEU A 175 12.80 19.19 -3.98
CA LEU A 175 11.71 20.18 -3.97
C LEU A 175 12.11 21.53 -3.32
N LYS A 176 13.21 21.57 -2.56
CA LYS A 176 13.78 22.78 -1.96
C LYS A 176 14.40 23.73 -2.98
N GLU A 177 14.72 23.26 -4.20
CA GLU A 177 15.36 24.04 -5.25
C GLU A 177 14.36 24.80 -6.14
N PHE A 178 13.08 24.41 -6.12
CA PHE A 178 12.04 25.10 -6.87
C PHE A 178 11.58 26.34 -6.10
N LYS A 179 11.50 27.50 -6.78
CA LYS A 179 10.99 28.74 -6.18
C LYS A 179 9.55 28.53 -5.69
N LYS A 180 9.23 29.09 -4.52
CA LYS A 180 7.86 29.13 -3.96
C LYS A 180 6.85 29.46 -5.07
N SER A 181 6.03 28.49 -5.44
CA SER A 181 4.93 28.67 -6.39
C SER A 181 3.93 29.69 -5.83
N LYS A 182 3.36 30.52 -6.71
CA LYS A 182 2.20 31.34 -6.34
C LYS A 182 0.98 30.43 -6.31
N LEU A 183 0.24 30.46 -5.20
CA LEU A 183 -1.08 29.84 -5.11
C LEU A 183 -2.02 30.59 -6.06
N LYS A 184 -2.76 29.89 -6.92
CA LYS A 184 -3.84 30.52 -7.69
C LYS A 184 -4.93 30.92 -6.69
N SER A 185 -4.99 32.20 -6.34
CA SER A 185 -5.78 32.70 -5.22
C SER A 185 -7.28 32.41 -5.40
N SER A 186 -7.89 31.66 -4.48
CA SER A 186 -9.30 31.80 -4.16
C SER A 186 -9.48 33.02 -3.25
N SER A 187 -10.18 34.04 -3.72
CA SER A 187 -10.56 35.20 -2.93
C SER A 187 -11.58 34.80 -1.84
N SER A 188 -11.16 34.70 -0.58
CA SER A 188 -11.82 35.30 0.60
C SER A 188 -11.29 34.73 1.92
N SER A 189 -10.91 35.65 2.82
CA SER A 189 -10.64 35.51 4.26
C SER A 189 -9.56 34.51 4.68
N GLY A 190 -8.54 35.06 5.36
CA GLY A 190 -7.29 34.37 5.64
C GLY A 190 -7.38 33.38 6.78
N ASP A 191 -6.62 32.32 6.60
CA ASP A 191 -6.00 31.54 7.65
C ASP A 191 -4.61 31.08 7.15
N PRO A 192 -3.62 30.94 8.04
CA PRO A 192 -2.23 30.73 7.66
C PRO A 192 -2.01 29.38 6.97
N ILE A 193 -1.24 29.43 5.88
CA ILE A 193 -0.76 28.31 5.07
C ILE A 193 -0.10 27.26 5.96
N ILE A 194 -0.73 26.09 6.08
CA ILE A 194 -0.09 24.89 6.62
C ILE A 194 0.95 24.46 5.59
N VAL A 195 2.21 24.75 5.87
CA VAL A 195 3.35 24.03 5.30
C VAL A 195 3.32 22.63 5.90
N SER A 196 2.56 21.71 5.29
CA SER A 196 2.77 20.30 5.56
C SER A 196 4.09 19.94 4.89
N TYR A 197 5.10 19.63 5.72
CA TYR A 197 6.16 18.71 5.33
C TYR A 197 5.50 17.61 4.49
N PHE A 198 5.82 17.50 3.21
CA PHE A 198 5.52 16.30 2.45
C PHE A 198 6.48 15.23 2.98
N PRO A 199 6.03 14.25 3.80
CA PRO A 199 6.84 13.08 3.97
C PRO A 199 6.92 12.42 2.58
N VAL A 200 8.12 12.00 2.20
CA VAL A 200 8.25 10.78 1.40
C VAL A 200 7.39 9.76 2.13
N ILE A 201 6.18 9.46 1.63
CA ILE A 201 5.22 8.61 2.31
C ILE A 201 5.87 7.23 2.48
N PRO A 202 6.22 6.79 3.70
CA PRO A 202 6.23 5.38 3.97
C PRO A 202 4.75 4.98 4.01
N ILE A 203 4.38 3.95 3.26
CA ILE A 203 3.05 3.37 3.28
C ILE A 203 2.67 3.08 4.75
N ALA A 204 1.79 3.91 5.31
CA ALA A 204 1.13 3.72 6.60
C ALA A 204 -0.25 4.37 6.48
N PHE A 205 -1.28 3.54 6.57
CA PHE A 205 -2.68 3.94 6.62
C PHE A 205 -2.91 4.77 7.87
N ASP A 206 -3.50 5.95 7.70
CA ASP A 206 -4.42 6.56 8.66
C ASP A 206 -5.28 7.57 7.86
N CYS A 207 -6.47 7.13 7.46
CA CYS A 207 -7.52 8.01 6.95
C CYS A 207 -8.54 8.18 8.07
N ASP A 208 -8.58 9.38 8.66
CA ASP A 208 -9.75 9.85 9.39
C ASP A 208 -10.86 10.14 8.36
N CYS A 209 -11.92 9.31 8.38
CA CYS A 209 -13.05 9.38 7.49
C CYS A 209 -14.28 9.93 8.21
N ASP A 210 -14.58 11.22 8.02
CA ASP A 210 -15.92 11.78 8.18
C ASP A 210 -16.29 12.48 6.87
N SER A 211 -16.86 11.73 5.90
CA SER A 211 -17.70 12.20 4.77
C SER A 211 -17.80 11.12 3.66
N PHE A 212 -18.44 9.97 3.93
CA PHE A 212 -18.70 8.95 2.89
C PHE A 212 -20.19 8.58 2.87
N ALA A 213 -21.03 9.55 2.54
CA ALA A 213 -22.48 9.36 2.42
C ALA A 213 -23.02 9.93 1.10
N ALA A 214 -22.38 9.66 -0.05
CA ALA A 214 -22.99 9.90 -1.36
C ALA A 214 -22.21 9.26 -2.53
N CYS A 215 -22.32 7.94 -2.76
CA CYS A 215 -22.30 7.40 -4.12
C CYS A 215 -22.77 5.94 -4.15
N LYS A 216 -24.07 5.71 -4.29
CA LYS A 216 -24.65 4.42 -4.68
C LYS A 216 -24.76 4.41 -6.20
N GLN A 217 -23.80 3.83 -6.93
CA GLN A 217 -24.11 3.23 -8.23
C GLN A 217 -23.14 2.12 -8.63
N LYS A 218 -23.76 0.99 -9.00
CA LYS A 218 -23.18 -0.31 -9.32
C LYS A 218 -22.21 -0.24 -10.50
N GLN A 219 -21.01 -0.78 -10.32
CA GLN A 219 -20.30 -1.48 -11.39
C GLN A 219 -19.76 -2.80 -10.83
N VAL A 220 -20.36 -3.89 -11.32
CA VAL A 220 -19.94 -5.27 -11.07
C VAL A 220 -18.68 -5.50 -11.92
N LEU A 221 -17.52 -5.47 -11.29
CA LEU A 221 -16.24 -5.87 -11.89
C LEU A 221 -15.71 -7.09 -11.16
N ASN A 222 -15.24 -8.07 -11.93
CA ASN A 222 -14.68 -9.36 -11.54
C ASN A 222 -13.89 -9.30 -10.23
N LEU A 223 -14.56 -9.62 -9.13
CA LEU A 223 -13.97 -9.93 -7.84
C LEU A 223 -13.73 -11.44 -7.82
N SER A 224 -12.56 -11.84 -7.31
CA SER A 224 -12.39 -13.15 -6.70
C SER A 224 -13.63 -13.44 -5.85
N MET A 225 -14.23 -14.63 -6.00
CA MET A 225 -15.49 -15.03 -5.36
C MET A 225 -15.54 -14.84 -3.83
N THR A 226 -14.43 -14.48 -3.18
CA THR A 226 -14.34 -14.14 -1.75
C THR A 226 -14.83 -12.75 -1.36
N THR A 227 -15.02 -11.81 -2.30
CA THR A 227 -15.41 -10.42 -1.97
C THR A 227 -16.79 -10.07 -2.52
N ILE A 228 -17.83 -10.58 -1.86
CA ILE A 228 -19.20 -10.06 -2.00
C ILE A 228 -19.46 -9.20 -0.76
N CYS A 229 -19.30 -7.88 -0.89
CA CYS A 229 -19.75 -6.92 0.12
C CYS A 229 -21.28 -6.77 0.01
N LEU A 230 -22.04 -7.42 0.89
CA LEU A 230 -23.39 -6.99 1.22
C LEU A 230 -23.33 -6.20 2.52
N ALA A 231 -23.65 -4.91 2.43
CA ALA A 231 -23.86 -4.05 3.58
C ALA A 231 -25.22 -4.38 4.20
N GLU A 232 -25.24 -4.86 5.44
CA GLU A 232 -26.43 -4.80 6.31
C GLU A 232 -26.02 -4.11 7.63
N GLU A 233 -26.77 -3.07 7.99
CA GLU A 233 -26.61 -2.29 9.21
C GLU A 233 -27.02 -3.11 10.43
N TYR A 234 -26.13 -3.25 11.42
CA TYR A 234 -26.51 -3.44 12.81
C TYR A 234 -25.53 -2.71 13.74
N GLY A 235 -25.98 -1.56 14.28
CA GLY A 235 -25.62 -1.01 15.59
C GLY A 235 -24.14 -0.86 15.98
N GLY A 236 -23.55 0.29 15.62
CA GLY A 236 -22.70 1.09 16.51
C GLY A 236 -21.43 0.48 17.11
N GLU A 237 -20.39 0.25 16.29
CA GLU A 237 -18.95 0.44 16.60
C GLU A 237 -18.16 0.18 15.30
N LEU A 238 -17.33 1.14 14.85
CA LEU A 238 -16.51 0.98 13.65
C LEU A 238 -15.31 0.07 13.95
N GLN A 239 -15.32 -1.13 13.36
CA GLN A 239 -14.16 -2.00 13.29
C GLN A 239 -13.55 -1.89 11.89
N GLU A 240 -12.24 -1.63 11.79
CA GLU A 240 -11.47 -1.49 10.54
C GLU A 240 -11.82 -2.56 9.48
N PRO A 241 -11.67 -2.28 8.17
CA PRO A 241 -12.11 -3.14 7.07
C PRO A 241 -11.30 -4.44 7.05
N THR A 242 -11.69 -5.37 7.91
CA THR A 242 -11.36 -6.77 7.80
C THR A 242 -12.16 -7.28 6.62
N THR A 243 -11.45 -7.85 5.66
CA THR A 243 -11.98 -8.49 4.46
C THR A 243 -13.10 -9.45 4.90
N LEU A 244 -14.35 -8.99 4.76
CA LEU A 244 -15.56 -9.76 5.04
C LEU A 244 -15.67 -10.84 3.95
N SER A 245 -14.94 -11.93 4.15
CA SER A 245 -15.02 -13.12 3.32
C SER A 245 -16.31 -13.87 3.61
N LEU A 246 -16.81 -14.63 2.63
CA LEU A 246 -17.97 -15.53 2.76
C LEU A 246 -17.95 -16.44 4.01
N SER A 247 -16.81 -16.64 4.67
CA SER A 247 -16.74 -17.42 5.92
C SER A 247 -17.32 -16.68 7.12
N MET A 248 -17.30 -15.34 7.14
CA MET A 248 -17.96 -14.54 8.18
C MET A 248 -19.49 -14.67 8.18
N LEU A 249 -20.08 -15.04 7.04
CA LEU A 249 -21.53 -15.25 6.90
C LEU A 249 -22.00 -16.60 7.49
N GLY A 250 -21.11 -17.39 8.11
CA GLY A 250 -21.46 -18.68 8.71
C GLY A 250 -22.02 -19.72 7.72
N LYS A 251 -21.89 -19.47 6.41
CA LYS A 251 -22.49 -20.33 5.36
C LYS A 251 -21.54 -21.39 4.81
N TYR A 252 -20.24 -21.31 5.09
CA TYR A 252 -19.24 -22.27 4.61
C TYR A 252 -18.15 -22.48 5.66
N GLU A 253 -17.85 -23.74 6.01
CA GLU A 253 -16.69 -24.08 6.84
C GLU A 253 -15.41 -23.65 6.14
N ALA A 254 -14.43 -23.07 6.85
CA ALA A 254 -13.18 -22.59 6.24
C ALA A 254 -12.44 -23.68 5.43
N LYS A 255 -12.57 -24.97 5.81
CA LYS A 255 -12.06 -26.12 5.04
C LYS A 255 -12.75 -26.32 3.69
N SER A 256 -14.05 -26.05 3.61
CA SER A 256 -14.85 -26.23 2.39
C SER A 256 -14.43 -25.26 1.27
N VAL A 257 -13.89 -24.08 1.63
CA VAL A 257 -13.36 -23.10 0.66
C VAL A 257 -12.14 -23.65 -0.06
N CYS A 258 -11.20 -24.25 0.68
CA CYS A 258 -9.99 -24.86 0.12
C CYS A 258 -10.29 -26.06 -0.78
N ILE A 259 -11.24 -26.90 -0.36
CA ILE A 259 -11.70 -28.07 -1.10
C ILE A 259 -12.41 -27.63 -2.39
N GLY A 260 -13.35 -26.68 -2.29
CA GLY A 260 -14.07 -26.14 -3.44
C GLY A 260 -13.15 -25.45 -4.44
N MET A 261 -12.12 -24.73 -3.99
CA MET A 261 -11.12 -24.15 -4.90
C MET A 261 -10.33 -25.23 -5.64
N LYS A 262 -9.90 -26.30 -4.95
CA LYS A 262 -9.18 -27.43 -5.56
C LYS A 262 -10.07 -28.18 -6.57
N GLU A 263 -11.35 -28.39 -6.26
CA GLU A 263 -12.34 -29.01 -7.16
C GLU A 263 -12.59 -28.15 -8.42
N LEU A 264 -12.52 -26.83 -8.29
CA LEU A 264 -12.61 -25.87 -9.41
C LEU A 264 -11.27 -25.67 -10.15
N GLY A 265 -10.21 -26.40 -9.79
CA GLY A 265 -8.89 -26.29 -10.41
C GLY A 265 -8.15 -24.98 -10.08
N LEU A 266 -8.54 -24.28 -9.01
CA LEU A 266 -7.92 -23.05 -8.53
C LEU A 266 -6.95 -23.34 -7.38
N ALA A 267 -5.72 -22.82 -7.47
CA ALA A 267 -4.73 -22.96 -6.41
C ALA A 267 -4.91 -21.86 -5.34
N PRO A 268 -5.08 -22.19 -4.05
CA PRO A 268 -5.10 -21.22 -2.97
C PRO A 268 -3.81 -20.39 -2.92
N ASP A 269 -3.95 -19.09 -2.70
CA ASP A 269 -2.83 -18.16 -2.53
C ASP A 269 -2.66 -17.71 -1.06
N CYS A 270 -1.66 -16.87 -0.77
CA CYS A 270 -1.41 -16.40 0.60
C CYS A 270 -2.62 -15.66 1.21
N ALA A 271 -3.39 -14.92 0.41
CA ALA A 271 -4.58 -14.20 0.87
C ALA A 271 -5.69 -15.17 1.26
N THR A 272 -5.87 -16.24 0.48
CA THR A 272 -6.80 -17.33 0.75
C THR A 272 -6.45 -18.01 2.09
N TYR A 273 -5.18 -18.40 2.26
CA TYR A 273 -4.71 -18.99 3.52
C TYR A 273 -4.86 -18.05 4.71
N ASN A 274 -4.48 -16.78 4.58
CA ASN A 274 -4.64 -15.79 5.66
C ASN A 274 -6.10 -15.61 6.05
N THR A 275 -7.02 -15.63 5.09
CA THR A 275 -8.45 -15.52 5.34
C THR A 275 -8.96 -16.72 6.16
N MET A 276 -8.57 -17.94 5.77
CA MET A 276 -8.98 -19.15 6.49
C MET A 276 -8.33 -19.25 7.87
N ILE A 277 -7.05 -18.89 7.99
CA ILE A 277 -6.33 -18.83 9.27
C ILE A 277 -7.02 -17.81 10.20
N ASN A 278 -7.37 -16.63 9.72
CA ASN A 278 -8.11 -15.64 10.50
C ASN A 278 -9.48 -16.18 10.95
N ALA A 279 -10.21 -16.86 10.07
CA ALA A 279 -11.50 -17.46 10.40
C ALA A 279 -11.35 -18.48 11.55
N PHE A 280 -10.42 -19.42 11.44
CA PHE A 280 -10.15 -20.39 12.51
C PHE A 280 -9.66 -19.72 13.79
N CYS A 281 -8.79 -18.71 13.72
CA CYS A 281 -8.36 -17.94 14.88
C CYS A 281 -9.52 -17.24 15.59
N ARG A 282 -10.52 -16.73 14.85
CA ARG A 282 -11.72 -16.08 15.42
C ARG A 282 -12.71 -17.07 16.04
N GLU A 283 -12.83 -18.25 15.44
CA GLU A 283 -13.57 -19.39 16.03
C GLU A 283 -12.82 -19.99 17.23
N GLY A 284 -11.58 -19.56 17.45
CA GLY A 284 -10.67 -20.08 18.46
C GLY A 284 -10.02 -21.40 18.06
N ASP A 285 -10.29 -21.99 16.91
CA ASP A 285 -9.66 -23.25 16.51
C ASP A 285 -8.20 -23.05 16.05
N THR A 286 -7.32 -22.84 17.03
CA THR A 286 -5.89 -22.63 16.85
C THR A 286 -5.23 -23.85 16.19
N GLU A 287 -5.68 -25.07 16.47
CA GLU A 287 -5.10 -26.29 15.90
C GLU A 287 -5.29 -26.36 14.38
N ASN A 288 -6.50 -26.10 13.87
CA ASN A 288 -6.74 -26.07 12.44
C ASN A 288 -6.07 -24.86 11.77
N ALA A 289 -5.94 -23.72 12.46
CA ALA A 289 -5.16 -22.58 11.97
C ALA A 289 -3.68 -22.96 11.73
N PHE A 290 -3.06 -23.68 12.66
CA PHE A 290 -1.68 -24.19 12.48
C PHE A 290 -1.57 -25.22 11.37
N LYS A 291 -2.53 -26.15 11.23
CA LYS A 291 -2.55 -27.12 10.12
C LYS A 291 -2.54 -26.41 8.76
N LEU A 292 -3.36 -25.36 8.60
CA LEU A 292 -3.35 -24.55 7.38
C LEU A 292 -2.05 -23.78 7.18
N TRP A 293 -1.46 -23.26 8.25
CA TRP A 293 -0.16 -22.60 8.16
C TRP A 293 0.96 -23.56 7.72
N HIS A 294 0.93 -24.80 8.20
CA HIS A 294 1.84 -25.85 7.72
C HIS A 294 1.56 -26.24 6.26
N GLU A 295 0.30 -26.40 5.87
CA GLU A 295 -0.08 -26.68 4.48
C GLU A 295 0.40 -25.57 3.54
N MET A 296 0.22 -24.29 3.92
CA MET A 296 0.73 -23.12 3.20
C MET A 296 2.24 -23.25 2.93
N LYS A 297 3.02 -23.59 3.95
CA LYS A 297 4.48 -23.80 3.81
C LYS A 297 4.82 -24.99 2.91
N CYS A 298 4.11 -26.11 3.05
CA CYS A 298 4.31 -27.30 2.21
C CYS A 298 3.98 -27.05 0.73
N GLN A 299 3.07 -26.12 0.43
CA GLN A 299 2.78 -25.67 -0.94
C GLN A 299 3.79 -24.64 -1.47
N GLY A 300 4.86 -24.35 -0.73
CA GLY A 300 5.91 -23.42 -1.14
C GLY A 300 5.52 -21.94 -1.04
N LEU A 301 4.42 -21.62 -0.33
CA LEU A 301 4.03 -20.24 -0.07
C LEU A 301 4.81 -19.68 1.13
N ILE A 302 5.35 -18.48 0.98
CA ILE A 302 6.07 -17.77 2.05
C ILE A 302 5.04 -17.04 2.93
N SER A 303 5.06 -17.32 4.23
CA SER A 303 4.25 -16.59 5.21
C SER A 303 4.70 -15.13 5.29
N ASN A 304 3.75 -14.20 5.33
CA ASN A 304 4.03 -12.78 5.50
C ASN A 304 3.75 -12.34 6.94
N SER A 305 4.09 -11.09 7.29
CA SER A 305 3.83 -10.52 8.61
C SER A 305 2.38 -10.68 9.06
N ILE A 306 1.43 -10.52 8.12
CA ILE A 306 -0.01 -10.67 8.36
C ILE A 306 -0.34 -12.10 8.84
N THR A 307 0.20 -13.14 8.22
CA THR A 307 -0.06 -14.53 8.63
C THR A 307 0.33 -14.76 10.10
N CYS A 308 1.51 -14.26 10.49
CA CYS A 308 2.01 -14.43 11.84
C CYS A 308 1.23 -13.58 12.86
N ASP A 309 0.88 -12.35 12.51
CA ASP A 309 0.06 -11.47 13.35
C ASP A 309 -1.35 -12.05 13.61
N LEU A 310 -1.96 -12.72 12.61
CA LEU A 310 -3.24 -13.42 12.77
C LEU A 310 -3.13 -14.59 13.76
N LEU A 311 -2.09 -15.41 13.63
CA LEU A 311 -1.83 -16.53 14.55
C LEU A 311 -1.55 -16.02 15.97
N LEU A 312 -0.73 -14.98 16.11
CA LEU A 312 -0.46 -14.32 17.39
C LEU A 312 -1.76 -13.84 18.04
N ARG A 313 -2.63 -13.15 17.28
CA ARG A 313 -3.93 -12.70 17.79
C ARG A 313 -4.80 -13.85 18.26
N GLY A 314 -4.96 -14.90 17.45
CA GLY A 314 -5.76 -16.07 17.81
C GLY A 314 -5.24 -16.80 19.06
N LEU A 315 -3.93 -16.97 19.18
CA LEU A 315 -3.30 -17.63 20.34
C LEU A 315 -3.43 -16.79 21.61
N CYS A 316 -3.22 -15.48 21.49
CA CYS A 316 -3.45 -14.53 22.56
C CYS A 316 -4.92 -14.50 23.01
N ASP A 317 -5.86 -14.69 22.09
CA ASP A 317 -7.28 -14.74 22.41
C ASP A 317 -7.68 -16.01 23.16
N LYS A 318 -7.03 -17.13 22.85
CA LYS A 318 -7.14 -18.39 23.60
C LYS A 318 -6.27 -18.49 24.86
N ASN A 319 -5.53 -17.42 25.21
CA ASN A 319 -4.59 -17.41 26.33
C ASN A 319 -3.47 -18.46 26.23
N GLU A 320 -3.13 -18.89 25.01
CA GLU A 320 -2.02 -19.81 24.71
C GLU A 320 -0.72 -19.01 24.49
N ILE A 321 -0.31 -18.26 25.52
CA ILE A 321 0.78 -17.27 25.43
C ILE A 321 2.13 -17.91 25.09
N GLU A 322 2.41 -19.11 25.57
CA GLU A 322 3.67 -19.82 25.27
C GLU A 322 3.83 -20.09 23.77
N LYS A 323 2.78 -20.63 23.12
CA LYS A 323 2.79 -20.84 21.67
C LYS A 323 2.85 -19.54 20.88
N ALA A 324 2.25 -18.46 21.40
CA ALA A 324 2.37 -17.14 20.78
C ALA A 324 3.82 -16.64 20.80
N LEU A 325 4.56 -16.92 21.88
CA LEU A 325 5.98 -16.60 21.97
C LEU A 325 6.83 -17.47 21.03
N ASP A 326 6.50 -18.75 20.85
CA ASP A 326 7.18 -19.60 19.86
C ASP A 326 7.01 -19.09 18.43
N VAL A 327 5.81 -18.61 18.09
CA VAL A 327 5.55 -17.97 16.79
C VAL A 327 6.37 -16.68 16.65
N LEU A 328 6.48 -15.89 17.72
CA LEU A 328 7.27 -14.66 17.75
C LEU A 328 8.77 -14.93 17.53
N ASP A 329 9.32 -15.94 18.20
CA ASP A 329 10.72 -16.36 18.03
C ASP A 329 10.97 -16.85 16.60
N GLY A 330 10.01 -17.60 16.03
CA GLY A 330 10.04 -18.00 14.63
C GLY A 330 10.02 -16.83 13.65
N MET A 331 9.25 -15.77 13.93
CA MET A 331 9.22 -14.55 13.11
C MET A 331 10.61 -13.88 13.06
N LEU A 332 11.24 -13.74 14.22
CA LEU A 332 12.56 -13.12 14.34
C LEU A 332 13.65 -13.94 13.65
N ALA A 333 13.61 -15.27 13.77
CA ALA A 333 14.58 -16.17 13.12
C ALA A 333 14.55 -16.10 11.58
N VAL A 334 13.40 -15.76 11.00
CA VAL A 334 13.23 -15.59 9.54
C VAL A 334 13.52 -14.14 9.10
N GLY A 335 13.84 -13.23 10.04
CA GLY A 335 14.23 -11.85 9.77
C GLY A 335 13.08 -10.85 9.76
N PHE A 336 11.89 -11.20 10.25
CA PHE A 336 10.81 -10.24 10.43
C PHE A 336 11.08 -9.34 11.64
N LEU A 337 10.77 -8.05 11.52
CA LEU A 337 10.89 -7.08 12.62
C LEU A 337 9.58 -6.99 13.40
N LEU A 338 9.69 -6.81 14.72
CA LEU A 338 8.53 -6.55 15.57
C LEU A 338 7.93 -5.18 15.24
N THR A 339 6.60 -5.14 15.11
CA THR A 339 5.86 -3.92 14.80
C THR A 339 5.08 -3.40 16.01
N SER A 340 4.62 -2.14 15.94
CA SER A 340 3.69 -1.58 16.93
C SER A 340 2.39 -2.37 17.03
N PHE A 341 1.99 -3.07 15.96
CA PHE A 341 0.82 -3.94 15.93
C PHE A 341 1.03 -5.22 16.75
N THR A 342 2.18 -5.89 16.59
CA THR A 342 2.56 -7.06 17.40
C THR A 342 2.61 -6.72 18.88
N HIS A 343 3.14 -5.54 19.23
CA HIS A 343 3.13 -5.00 20.59
C HIS A 343 1.71 -4.82 21.13
N ARG A 344 0.81 -4.20 20.34
CA ARG A 344 -0.59 -4.01 20.72
C ARG A 344 -1.32 -5.33 21.00
N ILE A 345 -1.14 -6.36 20.17
CA ILE A 345 -1.76 -7.68 20.35
C ILE A 345 -1.33 -8.29 21.68
N LEU A 346 -0.03 -8.40 21.91
CA LEU A 346 0.51 -9.09 23.09
C LEU A 346 0.24 -8.32 24.39
N LEU A 347 0.24 -6.98 24.36
CA LEU A 347 -0.16 -6.19 25.52
C LEU A 347 -1.66 -6.29 25.81
N ASN A 348 -2.52 -6.30 24.80
CA ASN A 348 -3.95 -6.54 24.99
C ASN A 348 -4.19 -7.93 25.59
N ALA A 349 -3.45 -8.95 25.16
CA ALA A 349 -3.50 -10.29 25.76
C ALA A 349 -3.07 -10.26 27.23
N ALA A 350 -1.92 -9.64 27.53
CA ALA A 350 -1.43 -9.49 28.90
C ALA A 350 -2.39 -8.69 29.80
N SER A 351 -3.13 -7.73 29.22
CA SER A 351 -4.11 -6.92 29.93
C SER A 351 -5.28 -7.73 30.50
N LYS A 352 -5.62 -8.87 29.88
CA LYS A 352 -6.66 -9.80 30.38
C LYS A 352 -6.33 -10.34 31.78
N SER A 353 -5.05 -10.35 32.18
CA SER A 353 -4.64 -10.75 33.53
C SER A 353 -4.95 -9.70 34.61
N GLY A 354 -5.28 -8.45 34.22
CA GLY A 354 -5.56 -7.33 35.13
C GLY A 354 -4.35 -6.84 35.94
N ARG A 355 -3.16 -7.41 35.73
CA ARG A 355 -1.94 -7.08 36.49
C ARG A 355 -0.98 -6.27 35.64
N ALA A 356 -0.68 -5.04 36.05
CA ALA A 356 0.32 -4.21 35.34
C ALA A 356 1.70 -4.86 35.27
N ASP A 357 2.10 -5.67 36.27
CA ASP A 357 3.44 -6.27 36.25
C ASP A 357 3.59 -7.24 35.07
N THR A 358 2.53 -7.97 34.73
CA THR A 358 2.49 -8.85 33.54
C THR A 358 2.53 -8.03 32.24
N ILE A 359 1.84 -6.89 32.19
CA ILE A 359 1.82 -6.00 31.01
C ILE A 359 3.19 -5.36 30.79
N LEU A 360 3.81 -4.85 31.86
CA LEU A 360 5.15 -4.25 31.81
C LEU A 360 6.21 -5.30 31.49
N GLN A 361 6.13 -6.49 32.08
CA GLN A 361 7.03 -7.60 31.76
C GLN A 361 6.93 -8.00 30.27
N MET A 362 5.71 -8.06 29.72
CA MET A 362 5.51 -8.32 28.29
C MET A 362 6.11 -7.20 27.43
N HIS A 363 5.91 -5.94 27.80
CA HIS A 363 6.52 -4.80 27.10
C HIS A 363 8.06 -4.88 27.13
N HIS A 364 8.68 -5.09 28.30
CA HIS A 364 10.12 -5.24 28.41
C HIS A 364 10.66 -6.42 27.60
N LYS A 365 9.93 -7.55 27.59
CA LYS A 365 10.29 -8.70 26.77
C LYS A 365 10.33 -8.35 25.28
N LEU A 366 9.30 -7.67 24.78
CA LEU A 366 9.25 -7.23 23.37
C LEU A 366 10.37 -6.26 23.01
N VAL A 367 10.70 -5.32 23.90
CA VAL A 367 11.82 -4.40 23.72
C VAL A 367 13.14 -5.17 23.67
N SER A 368 13.35 -6.14 24.57
CA SER A 368 14.57 -6.98 24.57
C SER A 368 14.70 -7.85 23.31
N MET A 369 13.58 -8.16 22.65
CA MET A 369 13.52 -8.90 21.39
C MET A 369 13.68 -8.01 20.15
N GLY A 370 13.99 -6.72 20.33
CA GLY A 370 14.29 -5.80 19.22
C GLY A 370 13.12 -4.95 18.74
N LEU A 371 12.04 -4.80 19.53
CA LEU A 371 10.97 -3.86 19.22
C LEU A 371 11.48 -2.41 19.30
N ASN A 372 11.38 -1.68 18.19
CA ASN A 372 11.69 -0.26 18.16
C ASN A 372 10.66 0.55 18.97
N LEU A 373 11.17 1.33 19.92
CA LEU A 373 10.37 2.19 20.79
C LEU A 373 9.90 3.43 20.03
N THR A 374 8.73 3.35 19.38
CA THR A 374 8.08 4.47 18.70
C THR A 374 7.03 5.14 19.58
N ARG A 375 6.50 6.29 19.12
CA ARG A 375 5.38 6.98 19.78
C ARG A 375 4.17 6.05 19.96
N ASP A 376 3.87 5.22 18.97
CA ASP A 376 2.69 4.34 18.98
C ASP A 376 2.82 3.22 20.01
N VAL A 377 4.02 2.66 20.18
CA VAL A 377 4.31 1.63 21.20
C VAL A 377 4.03 2.18 22.60
N TYR A 378 4.50 3.39 22.90
CA TYR A 378 4.22 4.02 24.20
C TYR A 378 2.76 4.45 24.37
N ASN A 379 2.13 4.99 23.32
CA ASN A 379 0.71 5.34 23.34
C ASN A 379 -0.17 4.11 23.62
N ASN A 380 0.16 2.95 23.01
CA ASN A 380 -0.52 1.69 23.27
C ASN A 380 -0.38 1.26 24.74
N LEU A 381 0.85 1.30 25.28
CA LEU A 381 1.11 0.94 26.67
C LEU A 381 0.35 1.86 27.66
N ILE A 382 0.39 3.18 27.45
CA ILE A 382 -0.31 4.15 28.28
C ILE A 382 -1.83 3.94 28.19
N THR A 383 -2.36 3.78 26.98
CA THR A 383 -3.80 3.54 26.75
C THR A 383 -4.29 2.31 27.51
N ILE A 384 -3.54 1.20 27.45
CA ILE A 384 -3.91 -0.05 28.13
C ILE A 384 -3.83 0.10 29.65
N LEU A 385 -2.79 0.73 30.19
CA LEU A 385 -2.66 0.98 31.63
C LEU A 385 -3.79 1.90 32.15
N CYS A 386 -4.17 2.92 31.38
CA CYS A 386 -5.29 3.81 31.71
C CYS A 386 -6.64 3.07 31.69
N ARG A 387 -6.89 2.21 30.68
CA ARG A 387 -8.12 1.40 30.59
C ARG A 387 -8.30 0.48 31.80
N LEU A 388 -7.21 -0.02 32.38
CA LEU A 388 -7.24 -0.84 33.60
C LEU A 388 -7.27 -0.03 34.90
N GLY A 389 -7.43 1.30 34.84
CA GLY A 389 -7.44 2.17 36.02
C GLY A 389 -6.07 2.38 36.69
N MET A 390 -4.98 1.94 36.04
CA MET A 390 -3.63 1.93 36.61
C MET A 390 -2.89 3.26 36.37
N THR A 391 -3.57 4.38 36.67
CA THR A 391 -3.15 5.74 36.30
C THR A 391 -1.79 6.15 36.88
N ARG A 392 -1.42 5.66 38.08
CA ARG A 392 -0.10 5.92 38.68
C ARG A 392 1.04 5.34 37.83
N LYS A 393 0.87 4.12 37.32
CA LYS A 393 1.87 3.47 36.44
C LYS A 393 1.90 4.11 35.06
N ALA A 394 0.73 4.46 34.50
CA ALA A 394 0.66 5.20 33.23
C ALA A 394 1.40 6.55 33.30
N THR A 395 1.22 7.32 34.40
CA THR A 395 1.95 8.57 34.63
C THR A 395 3.46 8.36 34.78
N SER A 396 3.89 7.24 35.38
CA SER A 396 5.31 6.89 35.48
C SER A 396 5.93 6.67 34.10
N VAL A 397 5.26 5.88 33.25
CA VAL A 397 5.69 5.63 31.86
C VAL A 397 5.71 6.93 31.05
N LEU A 398 4.71 7.79 31.22
CA LEU A 398 4.67 9.10 30.54
C LEU A 398 5.86 9.99 30.95
N LYS A 399 6.23 10.01 32.23
CA LYS A 399 7.39 10.76 32.72
C LYS A 399 8.70 10.24 32.12
N GLU A 400 8.87 8.92 32.07
CA GLU A 400 10.05 8.28 31.45
C GLU A 400 10.24 8.71 29.99
N ILE A 401 9.16 8.80 29.21
CA ILE A 401 9.18 9.28 27.81
C ILE A 401 9.56 10.76 27.71
N LEU A 402 9.02 11.60 28.60
CA LEU A 402 9.28 13.04 28.61
C LEU A 402 10.72 13.36 29.04
N ASP A 403 11.26 12.58 29.97
CA ASP A 403 12.65 12.70 30.42
C ASP A 403 13.61 12.28 29.30
N TRP A 404 13.32 11.21 28.57
CA TRP A 404 14.07 10.83 27.35
C TRP A 404 14.08 11.94 26.29
N ARG A 405 12.92 12.54 25.99
CA ARG A 405 12.84 13.66 25.01
C ARG A 405 13.61 14.90 25.44
N ARG A 406 13.69 15.18 26.74
CA ARG A 406 14.50 16.29 27.27
C ARG A 406 15.99 16.04 27.15
N ILE A 407 16.43 14.79 27.23
CA ILE A 407 17.84 14.42 27.06
C ILE A 407 18.22 14.42 25.57
N SER A 408 17.38 13.91 24.68
CA SER A 408 17.63 13.86 23.23
C SER A 408 17.48 15.20 22.49
N SER A 409 16.95 16.26 23.14
CA SER A 409 16.88 17.62 22.57
C SER A 409 18.01 18.55 23.04
N ARG A 410 18.90 18.05 23.90
CA ARG A 410 20.09 18.76 24.40
C ARG A 410 21.40 18.32 23.73
N TYR A 411 21.33 17.33 22.85
CA TYR A 411 22.36 16.93 21.90
C TYR A 411 21.78 17.09 20.50
#